data_AF-A0A946B1A6-F1
#
_entry.id   AF-A0A946B1A6-F1
#
_cell.length_a   1.000
_cell.length_b   1.000
_cell.length_c   1.000
_cell.angle_alpha   90.00
_cell.angle_beta   90.00
_cell.angle_gamma   90.00
#
_symmetry.space_group_name_H-M   'P 1'
#
loop_
_entity.id
_entity.type
_entity.pdbx_description
1 polymer ?
#
loop_
_entity_poly.entity_id
_entity_poly.type
_entity_poly.pdbx_seq_one_letter_code
_entity_poly.pdbx_strand_id
1 'polypeptide(L)'
;LAEGKYVRYRSPEDMIMEIDTLTKQYPRMNHIYLEIETVGADILKGINLFEKLANYNNRREEKLSFRINLALHSNFVRSEEKYIKFLELCEKANVTALNVGLESGSERVRRQILKRPRYTNEELIRFCRAAREFGVATSLLVLMGVPGETFEDYLETVRVVRDLQPEDVQLSVFYPYLGTDLYNVAVEQGVIPAGGTEPSNERHRATLELPDFPKWRVQFEFIYFWFRSFKGYWPIDRIFLKMLRAFLLRFTNLSAIARYLIVNNRFCNYLFKTYMDGAKRVAGMKEERIGKMASYHTGEL
;
A
#
# COMPACT_ATOMS: atom_id res chain seq x y z
N LEU A 1 -19.72 13.48 -0.09
CA LEU A 1 -19.31 12.06 0.02
C LEU A 1 -20.52 11.22 -0.35
N ALA A 2 -20.33 10.07 -1.01
CA ALA A 2 -21.46 9.20 -1.32
C ALA A 2 -22.10 8.70 0.00
N GLU A 3 -23.41 8.83 0.15
CA GLU A 3 -24.14 8.54 1.40
C GLU A 3 -24.39 7.04 1.64
N GLY A 4 -23.87 6.18 0.77
CA GLY A 4 -24.12 4.74 0.82
C GLY A 4 -23.54 4.08 2.07
N LYS A 5 -24.41 3.55 2.94
CA LYS A 5 -24.01 2.74 4.12
C LYS A 5 -23.67 1.28 3.78
N TYR A 6 -23.81 0.89 2.50
CA TYR A 6 -23.69 -0.49 2.05
C TYR A 6 -22.61 -0.63 0.99
N VAL A 7 -21.81 -1.69 1.11
CA VAL A 7 -20.82 -2.08 0.12
C VAL A 7 -21.53 -2.79 -1.03
N ARG A 8 -21.34 -2.31 -2.26
CA ARG A 8 -21.81 -2.99 -3.48
C ARG A 8 -20.75 -3.99 -3.91
N TYR A 9 -21.10 -5.26 -3.93
CA TYR A 9 -20.23 -6.33 -4.38
C TYR A 9 -20.54 -6.69 -5.84
N ARG A 10 -19.50 -7.01 -6.60
CA ARG A 10 -19.62 -7.69 -7.89
C ARG A 10 -19.31 -9.17 -7.70
N SER A 11 -19.87 -10.02 -8.55
CA SER A 11 -19.49 -11.43 -8.55
C SER A 11 -18.11 -11.61 -9.19
N PRO A 12 -17.29 -12.57 -8.73
CA PRO A 12 -16.06 -12.93 -9.39
C PRO A 12 -16.24 -13.27 -10.88
N GLU A 13 -17.33 -13.93 -11.25
CA GLU A 13 -17.64 -14.27 -12.65
C GLU A 13 -17.75 -13.01 -13.53
N ASP A 14 -18.46 -11.99 -13.05
CA ASP A 14 -18.64 -10.72 -13.74
C ASP A 14 -17.31 -9.96 -13.88
N MET A 15 -16.47 -9.97 -12.84
CA MET A 15 -15.12 -9.38 -12.88
C MET A 15 -14.19 -10.11 -13.87
N ILE A 16 -14.22 -11.45 -13.92
CA ILE A 16 -13.43 -12.23 -14.89
C ILE A 16 -13.91 -11.96 -16.32
N MET A 17 -15.22 -11.84 -16.55
CA MET A 17 -15.77 -11.52 -17.87
C MET A 17 -15.31 -10.14 -18.36
N GLU A 18 -15.25 -9.15 -17.47
CA GLU A 18 -14.69 -7.84 -17.80
C GLU A 18 -13.20 -7.91 -18.13
N ILE A 19 -12.41 -8.60 -17.30
CA ILE A 19 -10.97 -8.82 -17.56
C ILE A 19 -10.78 -9.49 -18.93
N ASP A 20 -11.58 -10.51 -19.24
CA ASP A 20 -11.52 -11.21 -20.52
C ASP A 20 -11.82 -10.27 -21.70
N THR A 21 -12.88 -9.48 -21.59
CA THR A 21 -13.25 -8.46 -22.58
C THR A 21 -12.12 -7.46 -22.80
N LEU A 22 -11.52 -6.95 -21.72
CA LEU A 22 -10.41 -6.00 -21.80
C LEU A 22 -9.17 -6.62 -22.44
N THR A 23 -8.83 -7.87 -22.13
CA THR A 23 -7.65 -8.52 -22.73
C THR A 23 -7.82 -8.80 -24.23
N LYS A 24 -9.06 -9.02 -24.69
CA LYS A 24 -9.38 -9.14 -26.12
C LYS A 24 -9.28 -7.79 -26.83
N GLN A 25 -9.75 -6.71 -26.20
CA GLN A 25 -9.67 -5.35 -26.74
C GLN A 25 -8.22 -4.80 -26.74
N TYR A 26 -7.43 -5.17 -25.74
CA TYR A 26 -6.07 -4.69 -25.54
C TYR A 26 -5.08 -5.87 -25.38
N PRO A 27 -4.67 -6.55 -26.48
CA PRO A 27 -3.87 -7.78 -26.41
C PRO A 27 -2.50 -7.63 -25.75
N ARG A 28 -1.94 -6.41 -25.70
CA ARG A 28 -0.65 -6.13 -25.05
C ARG A 28 -0.78 -5.88 -23.53
N MET A 29 -1.99 -5.88 -22.99
CA MET A 29 -2.24 -5.67 -21.58
C MET A 29 -1.88 -6.93 -20.79
N ASN A 30 -0.84 -6.85 -19.97
CA ASN A 30 -0.36 -7.95 -19.13
C ASN A 30 -0.30 -7.58 -17.63
N HIS A 31 -0.75 -6.38 -17.28
CA HIS A 31 -0.80 -5.88 -15.92
C HIS A 31 -2.15 -5.25 -15.65
N ILE A 32 -2.80 -5.66 -14.57
CA ILE A 32 -4.10 -5.15 -14.15
C ILE A 32 -4.01 -4.75 -12.68
N TYR A 33 -4.31 -3.48 -12.42
CA TYR A 33 -4.58 -3.02 -11.07
C TYR A 33 -6.08 -3.18 -10.81
N LEU A 34 -6.42 -4.05 -9.85
CA LEU A 34 -7.80 -4.28 -9.46
C LEU A 34 -8.21 -3.14 -8.52
N GLU A 35 -8.99 -2.19 -9.06
CA GLU A 35 -9.57 -1.04 -8.36
C GLU A 35 -10.69 -1.45 -7.39
N ILE A 36 -10.35 -2.36 -6.48
CA ILE A 36 -11.16 -2.77 -5.35
C ILE A 36 -10.65 -1.98 -4.14
N GLU A 37 -11.54 -1.29 -3.41
CA GLU A 37 -11.15 -0.47 -2.25
C GLU A 37 -10.28 -1.27 -1.27
N THR A 38 -10.73 -2.48 -0.92
CA THR A 38 -9.93 -3.45 -0.17
C THR A 38 -10.56 -4.84 -0.24
N VAL A 39 -9.78 -5.87 -0.56
CA VAL A 39 -10.24 -7.27 -0.44
C VAL A 39 -10.33 -7.75 1.00
N GLY A 40 -9.76 -6.99 1.95
CA GLY A 40 -9.85 -7.29 3.38
C GLY A 40 -11.19 -6.93 4.02
N ALA A 41 -12.09 -6.25 3.30
CA ALA A 41 -13.45 -6.00 3.80
C ALA A 41 -14.27 -7.30 3.93
N ASP A 42 -14.07 -8.25 3.02
CA ASP A 42 -14.67 -9.59 3.04
C ASP A 42 -13.67 -10.58 2.44
N ILE A 43 -12.85 -11.18 3.33
CA ILE A 43 -11.75 -12.05 2.91
C ILE A 43 -12.24 -13.31 2.20
N LEU A 44 -13.46 -13.80 2.49
CA LEU A 44 -14.01 -15.00 1.87
C LEU A 44 -14.37 -14.72 0.40
N LYS A 45 -14.99 -13.57 0.13
CA LYS A 45 -15.22 -13.11 -1.26
C LYS A 45 -13.90 -12.84 -1.98
N GLY A 46 -12.91 -12.27 -1.28
CA GLY A 46 -11.55 -12.10 -1.81
C GLY A 46 -10.93 -13.44 -2.24
N ILE A 47 -10.99 -14.46 -1.38
CA ILE A 47 -10.51 -15.82 -1.69
C ILE A 47 -11.18 -16.38 -2.94
N ASN A 48 -12.51 -16.28 -3.05
CA ASN A 48 -13.24 -16.77 -4.23
C ASN A 48 -12.82 -16.04 -5.51
N LEU A 49 -12.60 -14.72 -5.44
CA LEU A 49 -12.06 -13.95 -6.56
C LEU A 49 -10.66 -14.44 -6.96
N PHE A 50 -9.76 -14.68 -6.01
CA PHE A 50 -8.40 -15.15 -6.33
C PHE A 50 -8.38 -16.57 -6.89
N GLU A 51 -9.26 -17.46 -6.44
CA GLU A 51 -9.45 -18.78 -7.06
C GLU A 51 -9.87 -18.66 -8.53
N LYS A 52 -10.80 -17.75 -8.84
CA LYS A 52 -11.28 -17.52 -10.21
C LYS A 52 -10.21 -16.86 -11.07
N LEU A 53 -9.46 -15.89 -10.52
CA LEU A 53 -8.31 -15.28 -11.18
C LEU A 53 -7.22 -16.32 -11.46
N ALA A 54 -6.89 -17.18 -10.51
CA ALA A 54 -5.92 -18.26 -10.69
C ALA A 54 -6.35 -19.21 -11.81
N ASN A 55 -7.62 -19.66 -11.80
CA ASN A 55 -8.15 -20.52 -12.86
C ASN A 55 -8.14 -19.83 -14.22
N TYR A 56 -8.51 -18.56 -14.29
CA TYR A 56 -8.47 -17.76 -15.51
C TYR A 56 -7.04 -17.64 -16.04
N ASN A 57 -6.10 -17.24 -15.17
CA ASN A 57 -4.72 -17.02 -15.54
C ASN A 57 -4.00 -18.32 -15.92
N ASN A 58 -4.32 -19.44 -15.28
CA ASN A 58 -3.76 -20.77 -15.60
C ASN A 58 -4.07 -21.20 -17.04
N ARG A 59 -5.23 -20.82 -17.58
CA ARG A 59 -5.65 -21.15 -18.96
C ARG A 59 -5.01 -20.27 -20.04
N ARG A 60 -4.33 -19.19 -19.65
CA ARG A 60 -3.67 -18.27 -20.60
C ARG A 60 -2.25 -18.71 -20.91
N GLU A 61 -1.85 -18.53 -22.16
CA GLU A 61 -0.43 -18.64 -22.57
C GLU A 61 0.38 -17.52 -21.92
N GLU A 62 -0.05 -16.27 -22.11
CA GLU A 62 0.52 -15.10 -21.44
C GLU A 62 -0.21 -14.80 -20.13
N LYS A 63 0.51 -14.97 -19.01
CA LYS A 63 -0.01 -14.68 -17.68
C LYS A 63 -0.19 -13.18 -17.48
N LEU A 64 -1.35 -12.80 -16.97
CA LEU A 64 -1.61 -11.47 -16.43
C LEU A 64 -0.95 -11.35 -15.07
N SER A 65 -0.50 -10.15 -14.72
CA SER A 65 -0.07 -9.81 -13.37
C SER A 65 -1.10 -8.89 -12.71
N PHE A 66 -1.37 -9.12 -11.43
CA PHE A 66 -2.34 -8.34 -10.69
C PHE A 66 -1.69 -7.56 -9.55
N ARG A 67 -2.28 -6.41 -9.24
CA ARG A 67 -2.03 -5.62 -8.03
C ARG A 67 -3.34 -5.22 -7.39
N ILE A 68 -3.38 -5.15 -6.07
CA ILE A 68 -4.63 -4.91 -5.34
C ILE A 68 -4.41 -4.29 -3.95
N ASN A 69 -5.42 -3.58 -3.46
CA ASN A 69 -5.43 -3.03 -2.10
C ASN A 69 -5.91 -4.06 -1.07
N LEU A 70 -5.23 -4.08 0.08
CA LEU A 70 -5.52 -4.95 1.21
C LEU A 70 -5.47 -4.15 2.52
N ALA A 71 -6.63 -4.02 3.16
CA ALA A 71 -6.73 -3.63 4.56
C ALA A 71 -6.62 -4.87 5.44
N LEU A 72 -5.68 -4.87 6.40
CA LEU A 72 -5.51 -5.99 7.32
C LEU A 72 -6.48 -5.87 8.51
N HIS A 73 -6.88 -7.02 9.04
CA HIS A 73 -7.68 -7.12 10.25
C HIS A 73 -7.23 -8.35 11.07
N SER A 74 -7.25 -8.25 12.40
CA SER A 74 -6.71 -9.28 13.31
C SER A 74 -7.32 -10.66 13.05
N ASN A 75 -8.62 -10.76 12.77
CA ASN A 75 -9.28 -12.06 12.48
C ASN A 75 -8.67 -12.81 11.28
N PHE A 76 -8.01 -12.11 10.37
CA PHE A 76 -7.28 -12.68 9.23
C PHE A 76 -5.80 -12.86 9.56
N VAL A 77 -5.10 -11.80 9.96
CA VAL A 77 -3.64 -11.84 10.13
C VAL A 77 -3.16 -12.61 11.36
N ARG A 78 -4.02 -12.82 12.36
CA ARG A 78 -3.69 -13.63 13.54
C ARG A 78 -3.62 -15.13 13.22
N SER A 79 -4.34 -15.58 12.19
CA SER A 79 -4.38 -16.99 11.79
C SER A 79 -3.41 -17.22 10.63
N GLU A 80 -2.29 -17.86 10.94
CA GLU A 80 -1.27 -18.21 9.95
C GLU A 80 -1.83 -19.03 8.80
N GLU A 81 -2.58 -20.07 9.10
CA GLU A 81 -3.26 -20.89 8.10
C GLU A 81 -4.09 -20.05 7.10
N LYS A 82 -4.88 -19.09 7.60
CA LYS A 82 -5.74 -18.26 6.75
C LYS A 82 -4.95 -17.37 5.81
N TYR A 83 -3.95 -16.65 6.32
CA TYR A 83 -3.18 -15.74 5.46
C TYR A 83 -2.23 -16.50 4.54
N ILE A 84 -1.72 -17.67 4.93
CA ILE A 84 -0.92 -18.53 4.06
C ILE A 84 -1.76 -19.05 2.89
N LYS A 85 -2.98 -19.54 3.14
CA LYS A 85 -3.91 -19.96 2.08
C LYS A 85 -4.24 -18.81 1.12
N PHE A 86 -4.42 -17.61 1.66
CA PHE A 86 -4.63 -16.41 0.85
C PHE A 86 -3.42 -16.08 -0.03
N LEU A 87 -2.21 -16.16 0.51
CA LEU A 87 -0.97 -15.87 -0.23
C LEU A 87 -0.68 -16.94 -1.31
N GLU A 88 -0.99 -18.20 -1.04
CA GLU A 88 -0.93 -19.27 -2.05
C GLU A 88 -1.85 -19.00 -3.25
N LEU A 89 -3.07 -18.50 -2.98
CA LEU A 89 -3.98 -18.09 -4.04
C LEU A 89 -3.49 -16.86 -4.79
N CYS A 90 -2.88 -15.90 -4.08
CA CYS A 90 -2.23 -14.75 -4.70
C CYS A 90 -1.12 -15.19 -5.67
N GLU A 91 -0.23 -16.09 -5.25
CA GLU A 91 0.82 -16.66 -6.10
C GLU A 91 0.23 -17.34 -7.34
N LYS A 92 -0.75 -18.23 -7.15
CA LYS A 92 -1.44 -18.95 -8.25
C LYS A 92 -2.15 -18.00 -9.22
N ALA A 93 -2.71 -16.90 -8.71
CA ALA A 93 -3.34 -15.86 -9.53
C ALA A 93 -2.33 -14.93 -10.21
N ASN A 94 -1.05 -14.99 -9.86
CA ASN A 94 -0.01 -14.03 -10.24
C ASN A 94 -0.31 -12.61 -9.74
N VAL A 95 -0.78 -12.49 -8.50
CA VAL A 95 -0.82 -11.22 -7.76
C VAL A 95 0.60 -10.88 -7.35
N THR A 96 1.17 -9.89 -8.03
CA THR A 96 2.58 -9.52 -7.88
C THR A 96 2.83 -8.53 -6.75
N ALA A 97 1.82 -7.73 -6.36
CA ALA A 97 1.94 -6.85 -5.21
C ALA A 97 0.60 -6.57 -4.51
N LEU A 98 0.68 -6.42 -3.19
CA LEU A 98 -0.39 -5.98 -2.31
C LEU A 98 -0.08 -4.57 -1.79
N ASN A 99 -1.00 -3.64 -1.98
CA ASN A 99 -0.96 -2.33 -1.35
C ASN A 99 -1.61 -2.43 0.03
N VAL A 100 -0.79 -2.43 1.08
CA VAL A 100 -1.23 -2.60 2.46
C VAL A 100 -1.40 -1.25 3.14
N GLY A 101 -2.63 -0.97 3.59
CA GLY A 101 -2.95 0.25 4.34
C GLY A 101 -2.43 0.21 5.78
N LEU A 102 -1.13 0.48 5.98
CA LEU A 102 -0.50 0.63 7.30
C LEU A 102 -1.02 1.90 7.99
N GLU A 103 -1.07 3.00 7.25
CA GLU A 103 -1.35 4.36 7.71
C GLU A 103 -0.32 4.91 8.70
N SER A 104 -0.14 4.28 9.86
CA SER A 104 0.86 4.65 10.86
C SER A 104 1.43 3.40 11.50
N GLY A 105 2.71 3.37 11.85
CA GLY A 105 3.30 2.29 12.65
C GLY A 105 2.91 2.36 14.12
N SER A 106 2.44 3.51 14.60
CA SER A 106 1.90 3.64 15.95
C SER A 106 0.53 2.97 16.06
N GLU A 107 0.45 1.92 16.88
CA GLU A 107 -0.82 1.27 17.19
C GLU A 107 -1.81 2.23 17.84
N ARG A 108 -1.32 3.21 18.60
CA ARG A 108 -2.14 4.27 19.21
C ARG A 108 -2.80 5.11 18.12
N VAL A 109 -2.03 5.62 17.16
CA VAL A 109 -2.57 6.42 16.04
C VAL A 109 -3.56 5.59 15.23
N ARG A 110 -3.20 4.35 14.85
CA ARG A 110 -4.10 3.47 14.09
C ARG A 110 -5.43 3.23 14.83
N ARG A 111 -5.39 2.98 16.13
CA ARG A 111 -6.58 2.57 16.91
C ARG A 111 -7.42 3.74 17.40
N GLN A 112 -6.79 4.78 17.92
CA GLN A 112 -7.49 5.87 18.64
C GLN A 112 -7.83 7.04 17.72
N ILE A 113 -6.98 7.33 16.73
CA ILE A 113 -7.15 8.48 15.84
C ILE A 113 -7.81 8.02 14.53
N LEU A 114 -7.17 7.07 13.85
CA LEU A 114 -7.60 6.61 12.52
C LEU A 114 -8.68 5.52 12.57
N LYS A 115 -9.02 5.02 13.76
CA LYS A 115 -10.06 4.01 14.01
C LYS A 115 -9.94 2.79 13.08
N ARG A 116 -8.71 2.37 12.76
CA ARG A 116 -8.43 1.25 11.86
C ARG A 116 -8.86 -0.08 12.49
N PRO A 117 -9.16 -1.10 11.65
CA PRO A 117 -9.28 -2.47 12.13
C PRO A 117 -8.06 -2.87 12.96
N ARG A 118 -8.29 -3.58 14.07
CA ARG A 118 -7.23 -3.92 15.01
C ARG A 118 -6.30 -4.97 14.40
N TYR A 119 -4.99 -4.75 14.51
CA TYR A 119 -3.90 -5.72 14.32
C TYR A 119 -2.62 -5.15 14.94
N THR A 120 -1.69 -6.02 15.36
CA THR A 120 -0.41 -5.58 15.94
C THR A 120 0.67 -5.38 14.88
N ASN A 121 1.73 -4.64 15.25
CA ASN A 121 2.90 -4.52 14.38
C ASN A 121 3.56 -5.89 14.09
N GLU A 122 3.64 -6.80 15.06
CA GLU A 122 4.19 -8.13 14.82
C GLU A 122 3.34 -8.98 13.87
N GLU A 123 2.01 -8.88 13.96
CA GLU A 123 1.09 -9.57 13.03
C GLU A 123 1.33 -9.10 11.58
N LEU A 124 1.44 -7.79 11.38
CA LEU A 124 1.76 -7.21 10.07
C LEU A 124 3.14 -7.68 9.58
N ILE A 125 4.16 -7.67 10.45
CA ILE A 125 5.52 -8.11 10.09
C ILE A 125 5.54 -9.56 9.65
N ARG A 126 4.86 -10.46 10.37
CA ARG A 126 4.74 -11.87 9.98
C ARG A 126 4.06 -12.02 8.62
N PHE A 127 2.93 -11.34 8.42
CA PHE A 127 2.20 -11.38 7.14
C PHE A 127 3.07 -10.91 5.96
N CYS A 128 3.75 -9.77 6.08
CA CYS A 128 4.57 -9.25 4.99
C CYS A 128 5.82 -10.11 4.69
N ARG A 129 6.40 -10.76 5.72
CA ARG A 129 7.49 -11.74 5.50
C ARG A 129 6.98 -12.95 4.74
N ALA A 130 5.85 -13.53 5.15
CA ALA A 130 5.23 -14.63 4.44
C ALA A 130 4.87 -14.24 2.98
N ALA A 131 4.31 -13.05 2.76
CA ALA A 131 3.98 -12.58 1.41
C ALA A 131 5.19 -12.61 0.47
N ARG A 132 6.37 -12.19 0.97
CA ARG A 132 7.62 -12.22 0.21
C ARG A 132 8.06 -13.65 -0.14
N GLU A 133 7.85 -14.62 0.74
CA GLU A 133 8.16 -16.04 0.49
C GLU A 133 7.30 -16.61 -0.66
N PHE A 134 6.07 -16.13 -0.81
CA PHE A 134 5.14 -16.50 -1.89
C PHE A 134 5.30 -15.68 -3.18
N GLY A 135 6.37 -14.88 -3.32
CA GLY A 135 6.54 -14.08 -4.53
C GLY A 135 5.67 -12.81 -4.59
N VAL A 136 4.96 -12.48 -3.50
CA VAL A 136 4.01 -11.36 -3.44
C VAL A 136 4.67 -10.16 -2.75
N ALA A 137 4.93 -9.09 -3.52
CA ALA A 137 5.48 -7.88 -2.96
C ALA A 137 4.45 -7.15 -2.07
N THR A 138 4.93 -6.38 -1.10
CA THR A 138 4.07 -5.49 -0.30
C THR A 138 4.51 -4.05 -0.47
N SER A 139 3.57 -3.18 -0.83
CA SER A 139 3.74 -1.73 -0.82
C SER A 139 2.93 -1.15 0.32
N LEU A 140 3.50 -0.28 1.14
CA LEU A 140 2.80 0.28 2.31
C LEU A 140 2.20 1.65 1.97
N LEU A 141 0.95 1.85 2.33
CA LEU A 141 0.35 3.19 2.36
C LEU A 141 0.59 3.77 3.76
N VAL A 142 1.23 4.94 3.84
CA VAL A 142 1.57 5.62 5.10
C VAL A 142 1.07 7.06 5.05
N LEU A 143 0.42 7.48 6.13
CA LEU A 143 -0.18 8.79 6.32
C LEU A 143 0.46 9.45 7.55
N MET A 144 1.00 10.65 7.38
CA MET A 144 1.67 11.39 8.46
C MET A 144 1.07 12.78 8.66
N GLY A 145 1.24 13.35 9.85
CA GLY A 145 0.73 14.66 10.23
C GLY A 145 -0.77 14.67 10.51
N VAL A 146 -1.33 13.57 11.03
CA VAL A 146 -2.76 13.51 11.39
C VAL A 146 -3.03 14.24 12.72
N PRO A 147 -4.24 14.78 12.96
CA PRO A 147 -4.58 15.44 14.23
C PRO A 147 -4.30 14.54 15.44
N GLY A 148 -3.48 15.02 16.38
CA GLY A 148 -3.08 14.28 17.58
C GLY A 148 -1.95 13.26 17.42
N GLU A 149 -1.28 13.20 16.25
CA GLU A 149 -0.04 12.43 16.07
C GLU A 149 1.16 13.17 16.67
N THR A 150 2.00 12.47 17.43
CA THR A 150 3.26 13.01 17.97
C THR A 150 4.46 12.61 17.12
N PHE A 151 5.60 13.26 17.34
CA PHE A 151 6.83 12.86 16.65
C PHE A 151 7.28 11.43 17.01
N GLU A 152 7.00 10.96 18.22
CA GLU A 152 7.31 9.60 18.67
C GLU A 152 6.49 8.55 17.90
N ASP A 153 5.22 8.83 17.60
CA ASP A 153 4.40 7.95 16.75
C ASP A 153 4.94 7.86 15.32
N TYR A 154 5.41 8.99 14.77
CA TYR A 154 6.09 9.01 13.48
C TYR A 154 7.37 8.17 13.53
N LEU A 155 8.17 8.27 14.59
CA LEU A 155 9.36 7.44 14.76
C LEU A 155 9.01 5.95 14.87
N GLU A 156 7.89 5.59 15.47
CA GLU A 156 7.39 4.21 15.44
C GLU A 156 7.04 3.76 14.03
N THR A 157 6.41 4.63 13.24
CA THR A 157 6.16 4.40 11.81
C THR A 157 7.44 4.10 11.04
N VAL A 158 8.48 4.91 11.25
CA VAL A 158 9.81 4.67 10.65
C VAL A 158 10.38 3.31 11.07
N ARG A 159 10.30 2.95 12.36
CA ARG A 159 10.78 1.64 12.85
C ARG A 159 10.05 0.48 12.19
N VAL A 160 8.72 0.51 12.16
CA VAL A 160 7.89 -0.55 11.56
C VAL A 160 8.19 -0.71 10.06
N VAL A 161 8.28 0.40 9.32
CA VAL A 161 8.63 0.37 7.88
C VAL A 161 10.03 -0.23 7.67
N ARG A 162 10.98 0.13 8.54
CA ARG A 162 12.34 -0.41 8.53
C ARG A 162 12.36 -1.91 8.82
N ASP A 163 11.53 -2.41 9.72
CA ASP A 163 11.47 -3.85 10.03
C ASP A 163 10.77 -4.66 8.93
N LEU A 164 9.81 -4.04 8.23
CA LEU A 164 9.05 -4.66 7.14
C LEU A 164 9.85 -4.81 5.85
N GLN A 165 10.70 -3.83 5.52
CA GLN A 165 11.41 -3.76 4.24
C GLN A 165 10.46 -3.95 3.03
N PRO A 166 9.42 -3.11 2.89
CA PRO A 166 8.48 -3.23 1.77
C PRO A 166 9.16 -2.96 0.41
N GLU A 167 8.50 -3.35 -0.67
CA GLU A 167 8.95 -3.04 -2.04
C GLU A 167 8.99 -1.52 -2.28
N ASP A 168 7.93 -0.85 -1.82
CA ASP A 168 7.79 0.60 -1.85
C ASP A 168 6.89 1.13 -0.73
N VAL A 169 6.89 2.45 -0.54
CA VAL A 169 6.00 3.14 0.39
C VAL A 169 5.32 4.31 -0.33
N GLN A 170 4.00 4.34 -0.31
CA GLN A 170 3.25 5.53 -0.66
C GLN A 170 3.06 6.38 0.59
N LEU A 171 3.99 7.32 0.79
CA LEU A 171 3.93 8.29 1.88
C LEU A 171 3.05 9.48 1.48
N SER A 172 2.11 9.85 2.34
CA SER A 172 1.24 11.02 2.18
C SER A 172 1.21 11.85 3.46
N VAL A 173 1.15 13.16 3.31
CA VAL A 173 0.82 14.09 4.39
C VAL A 173 -0.70 14.21 4.50
N PHE A 174 -1.23 14.19 5.72
CA PHE A 174 -2.66 14.32 5.94
C PHE A 174 -3.21 15.64 5.39
N TYR A 175 -4.38 15.54 4.76
CA TYR A 175 -5.15 16.68 4.29
C TYR A 175 -6.57 16.63 4.87
N PRO A 176 -7.04 17.69 5.55
CA PRO A 176 -8.34 17.71 6.22
C PRO A 176 -9.46 18.00 5.20
N TYR A 177 -10.01 16.97 4.56
CA TYR A 177 -11.12 17.17 3.64
C TYR A 177 -12.42 17.52 4.37
N LEU A 178 -13.07 18.60 3.94
CA LEU A 178 -14.37 19.02 4.44
C LEU A 178 -15.39 17.86 4.36
N GLY A 179 -16.10 17.64 5.46
CA GLY A 179 -17.10 16.57 5.58
C GLY A 179 -16.56 15.22 6.06
N THR A 180 -15.27 15.14 6.45
CA THR A 180 -14.69 13.95 7.10
C THR A 180 -14.62 14.13 8.62
N ASP A 181 -14.71 13.03 9.37
CA ASP A 181 -14.53 13.04 10.84
C ASP A 181 -13.22 13.72 11.26
N LEU A 182 -12.12 13.41 10.57
CA LEU A 182 -10.81 13.96 10.91
C LEU A 182 -10.68 15.45 10.60
N TYR A 183 -11.48 15.99 9.66
CA TYR A 183 -11.57 17.45 9.51
C TYR A 183 -12.20 18.09 10.75
N ASN A 184 -13.30 17.52 11.25
CA ASN A 184 -13.96 18.05 12.46
C ASN A 184 -13.02 18.00 13.66
N VAL A 185 -12.33 16.87 13.86
CA VAL A 185 -11.31 16.71 14.92
C VAL A 185 -10.20 17.76 14.79
N ALA A 186 -9.72 18.05 13.56
CA ALA A 186 -8.69 19.04 13.33
C ALA A 186 -9.16 20.47 13.70
N VAL A 187 -10.40 20.83 13.39
CA VAL A 187 -11.00 22.12 13.77
C VAL A 187 -11.20 22.20 15.29
N GLU A 188 -11.73 21.14 15.91
CA GLU A 188 -11.97 21.06 17.37
C GLU A 188 -10.68 21.17 18.17
N GLN A 189 -9.58 20.59 17.68
CA GLN A 189 -8.25 20.72 18.29
C GLN A 189 -7.57 22.06 18.01
N GLY A 190 -8.16 22.93 17.18
CA GLY A 190 -7.60 24.22 16.81
C GLY A 190 -6.33 24.14 15.94
N VAL A 191 -6.06 22.99 15.31
CA VAL A 191 -4.85 22.80 14.47
C VAL A 191 -5.06 23.29 13.02
N ILE A 192 -6.31 23.64 12.67
CA ILE A 192 -6.72 24.35 11.46
C ILE A 192 -7.88 25.31 11.79
N PRO A 193 -8.10 26.40 11.02
CA PRO A 193 -9.24 27.29 11.22
C PRO A 193 -10.58 26.66 10.78
N ALA A 194 -11.68 27.14 11.36
CA ALA A 194 -13.03 26.81 10.93
C ALA A 194 -13.28 27.36 9.52
N GLY A 195 -13.30 26.48 8.52
CA GLY A 195 -13.26 26.83 7.09
C GLY A 195 -12.18 26.07 6.31
N GLY A 196 -11.27 25.40 7.03
CA GLY A 196 -10.22 24.57 6.46
C GLY A 196 -8.98 25.38 6.08
N THR A 197 -8.00 24.67 5.52
CA THR A 197 -6.74 25.28 5.06
C THR A 197 -6.82 25.63 3.59
N GLU A 198 -6.06 26.63 3.14
CA GLU A 198 -5.93 26.90 1.70
C GLU A 198 -5.51 25.61 0.96
N PRO A 199 -6.26 25.21 -0.09
CA PRO A 199 -5.93 24.05 -0.89
C PRO A 199 -4.59 24.28 -1.58
N SER A 200 -3.51 23.75 -1.01
CA SER A 200 -2.19 23.85 -1.60
C SER A 200 -1.49 22.51 -1.54
N ASN A 201 -1.38 21.89 -2.72
CA ASN A 201 -0.60 20.68 -2.94
C ASN A 201 -0.93 19.54 -1.95
N GLU A 202 -2.19 19.12 -2.03
CA GLU A 202 -2.78 18.02 -1.29
C GLU A 202 -1.83 16.81 -1.19
N ARG A 203 -1.77 16.18 -0.02
CA ARG A 203 -0.96 14.98 0.29
C ARG A 203 0.56 15.15 0.31
N HIS A 204 1.09 16.30 -0.10
CA HIS A 204 2.55 16.53 -0.18
C HIS A 204 3.00 17.73 0.65
N ARG A 205 2.06 18.58 1.06
CA ARG A 205 2.31 19.76 1.89
C ARG A 205 1.63 19.60 3.24
N ALA A 206 2.39 19.80 4.32
CA ALA A 206 1.82 19.89 5.66
C ALA A 206 1.02 21.19 5.79
N THR A 207 -0.21 21.09 6.28
CA THR A 207 -1.12 22.23 6.46
C THR A 207 -1.51 22.47 7.92
N LEU A 208 -1.52 21.43 8.76
CA LEU A 208 -1.89 21.47 10.17
C LEU A 208 -0.75 21.99 11.07
N GLU A 209 -1.09 22.79 12.07
CA GLU A 209 -0.17 23.20 13.14
C GLU A 209 -0.35 22.29 14.36
N LEU A 210 0.33 21.14 14.38
CA LEU A 210 0.26 20.17 15.49
C LEU A 210 1.22 20.56 16.64
N PRO A 211 0.80 20.47 17.91
CA PRO A 211 1.66 20.79 19.06
C PRO A 211 2.92 19.90 19.17
N ASP A 212 2.76 18.58 19.08
CA ASP A 212 3.84 17.61 19.30
C ASP A 212 4.56 17.16 18.02
N PHE A 213 4.02 17.53 16.86
CA PHE A 213 4.63 17.24 15.56
C PHE A 213 4.42 18.42 14.58
N PRO A 214 5.10 19.56 14.81
CA PRO A 214 4.81 20.81 14.12
C PRO A 214 4.97 20.70 12.61
N LYS A 215 4.19 21.50 11.88
CA LYS A 215 4.09 21.49 10.41
C LYS A 215 5.42 21.46 9.67
N TRP A 216 6.39 22.26 10.11
CA TRP A 216 7.72 22.32 9.50
C TRP A 216 8.45 20.97 9.62
N ARG A 217 8.26 20.27 10.74
CA ARG A 217 8.87 18.98 11.03
C ARG A 217 8.19 17.88 10.23
N VAL A 218 6.86 17.88 10.14
CA VAL A 218 6.11 16.99 9.22
C VAL A 218 6.64 17.14 7.80
N GLN A 219 6.82 18.37 7.33
CA GLN A 219 7.32 18.64 5.98
C GLN A 219 8.77 18.19 5.76
N PHE A 220 9.64 18.38 6.76
CA PHE A 220 11.02 17.89 6.72
C PHE A 220 11.04 16.36 6.68
N GLU A 221 10.29 15.72 7.57
CA GLU A 221 10.23 14.26 7.70
C GLU A 221 9.56 13.59 6.49
N PHE A 222 8.66 14.27 5.78
CA PHE A 222 8.14 13.80 4.50
C PHE A 222 9.25 13.58 3.45
N ILE A 223 10.25 14.48 3.44
CA ILE A 223 11.42 14.36 2.55
C ILE A 223 12.41 13.33 3.12
N TYR A 224 12.70 13.42 4.41
CA TYR A 224 13.76 12.65 5.07
C TYR A 224 13.38 11.21 5.42
N PHE A 225 12.09 10.86 5.32
CA PHE A 225 11.53 9.53 5.60
C PHE A 225 12.34 8.40 4.95
N TRP A 226 12.69 8.54 3.67
CA TRP A 226 13.41 7.50 2.92
C TRP A 226 14.78 7.19 3.52
N PHE A 227 15.49 8.22 3.96
CA PHE A 227 16.78 8.04 4.61
C PHE A 227 16.61 7.36 5.98
N ARG A 228 15.64 7.80 6.79
CA ARG A 228 15.40 7.17 8.10
C ARG A 228 15.01 5.70 7.98
N SER A 229 14.09 5.40 7.07
CA SER A 229 13.51 4.06 6.93
C SER A 229 14.48 3.08 6.25
N PHE A 230 15.23 3.53 5.24
CA PHE A 230 15.97 2.62 4.35
C PHE A 230 17.49 2.75 4.35
N LYS A 231 18.10 3.69 5.10
CA LYS A 231 19.57 3.77 5.22
C LYS A 231 20.14 2.42 5.71
N GLY A 232 21.10 1.90 4.96
CA GLY A 232 21.73 0.60 5.22
C GLY A 232 21.03 -0.60 4.57
N TYR A 233 19.84 -0.41 3.99
CA TYR A 233 19.11 -1.47 3.27
C TYR A 233 18.96 -1.19 1.78
N TRP A 234 18.64 0.06 1.41
CA TRP A 234 18.55 0.47 0.01
C TRP A 234 19.86 1.14 -0.45
N PRO A 235 20.19 1.03 -1.75
CA PRO A 235 21.23 1.83 -2.36
C PRO A 235 21.02 3.33 -2.11
N ILE A 236 22.10 4.06 -1.81
CA ILE A 236 22.03 5.46 -1.38
C ILE A 236 21.51 6.40 -2.48
N ASP A 237 21.80 6.08 -3.74
CA ASP A 237 21.28 6.74 -4.94
C ASP A 237 19.76 6.58 -5.06
N ARG A 238 19.21 5.38 -4.80
CA ARG A 238 17.76 5.15 -4.72
C ARG A 238 17.12 6.00 -3.64
N ILE A 239 17.72 6.05 -2.45
CA ILE A 239 17.23 6.87 -1.33
C ILE A 239 17.24 8.35 -1.74
N PHE A 240 18.36 8.83 -2.29
CA PHE A 240 18.49 10.21 -2.74
C PHE A 240 17.43 10.58 -3.80
N LEU A 241 17.18 9.74 -4.80
CA LEU A 241 16.17 9.99 -5.82
C LEU A 241 14.75 10.00 -5.25
N LYS A 242 14.43 9.14 -4.28
CA LYS A 242 13.13 9.16 -3.57
C LYS A 242 12.96 10.44 -2.75
N MET A 243 14.02 10.90 -2.06
CA MET A 243 14.02 12.19 -1.35
C MET A 243 13.88 13.38 -2.30
N LEU A 244 14.60 13.38 -3.42
CA LEU A 244 14.50 14.41 -4.46
C LEU A 244 13.08 14.46 -5.02
N ARG A 245 12.47 13.30 -5.30
CA ARG A 245 11.07 13.26 -5.72
C ARG A 245 10.14 13.82 -4.66
N ALA A 246 10.29 13.43 -3.39
CA ALA A 246 9.47 13.97 -2.30
C ALA A 246 9.60 15.49 -2.21
N PHE A 247 10.81 16.03 -2.39
CA PHE A 247 11.05 17.46 -2.48
C PHE A 247 10.35 18.11 -3.68
N LEU A 248 10.48 17.54 -4.88
CA LEU A 248 9.84 18.07 -6.10
C LEU A 248 8.31 18.03 -6.01
N LEU A 249 7.76 16.97 -5.40
CA LEU A 249 6.32 16.82 -5.21
C LEU A 249 5.73 17.94 -4.37
N ARG A 250 6.51 18.64 -3.53
CA ARG A 250 6.08 19.82 -2.75
C ARG A 250 5.73 21.04 -3.62
N PHE A 251 6.30 21.15 -4.81
CA PHE A 251 6.12 22.31 -5.69
C PHE A 251 5.40 21.87 -6.97
N THR A 252 4.14 22.25 -7.12
CA THR A 252 3.28 21.86 -8.25
C THR A 252 3.94 22.09 -9.61
N ASN A 253 4.57 23.27 -9.80
CA ASN A 253 5.26 23.62 -11.04
C ASN A 253 6.52 22.77 -11.28
N LEU A 254 7.36 22.56 -10.26
CA LEU A 254 8.55 21.70 -10.40
C LEU A 254 8.16 20.24 -10.64
N SER A 255 7.11 19.76 -9.98
CA SER A 255 6.54 18.43 -10.21
C SER A 255 6.00 18.28 -11.63
N ALA A 256 5.37 19.31 -12.19
CA ALA A 256 4.93 19.32 -13.59
C ALA A 256 6.12 19.27 -14.56
N ILE A 257 7.16 20.08 -14.34
CA ILE A 257 8.39 20.08 -15.14
C ILE A 257 9.09 18.71 -15.06
N ALA A 258 9.24 18.16 -13.86
CA ALA A 258 9.87 16.84 -13.66
C ALA A 258 9.10 15.75 -14.41
N ARG A 259 7.75 15.73 -14.32
CA ARG A 259 6.92 14.79 -15.08
C ARG A 259 7.09 14.96 -16.58
N TYR A 260 7.10 16.19 -17.08
CA TYR A 260 7.37 16.47 -18.48
C TYR A 260 8.72 15.90 -18.93
N LEU A 261 9.79 16.09 -18.15
CA LEU A 261 11.10 15.54 -18.44
C LEU A 261 11.11 14.00 -18.40
N ILE A 262 10.48 13.37 -17.41
CA ILE A 262 10.41 11.90 -17.29
C ILE A 262 9.71 11.27 -18.51
N VAL A 263 8.69 11.93 -19.06
CA VAL A 263 7.95 11.43 -20.23
C VAL A 263 8.72 11.68 -21.53
N ASN A 264 9.34 12.86 -21.68
CA ASN A 264 9.90 13.30 -22.96
C ASN A 264 11.42 13.08 -23.10
N ASN A 265 12.13 12.73 -22.03
CA ASN A 265 13.57 12.50 -22.05
C ASN A 265 13.89 11.03 -21.69
N ARG A 266 14.58 10.33 -22.60
CA ARG A 266 14.93 8.90 -22.42
C ARG A 266 15.78 8.64 -21.18
N PHE A 267 16.70 9.54 -20.85
CA PHE A 267 17.57 9.39 -19.68
C PHE A 267 16.77 9.59 -18.38
N CYS A 268 15.92 10.62 -18.31
CA CYS A 268 15.03 10.82 -17.17
C CYS A 268 14.05 9.65 -17.00
N ASN A 269 13.52 9.12 -18.11
CA ASN A 269 12.64 7.94 -18.08
C ASN A 269 13.37 6.70 -17.54
N TYR A 270 14.61 6.48 -18.00
CA TYR A 270 15.45 5.38 -17.54
C TYR A 270 15.72 5.47 -16.04
N LEU A 271 16.20 6.63 -15.55
CA LEU A 271 16.43 6.84 -14.12
C LEU A 271 15.16 6.63 -13.29
N PHE A 272 14.03 7.14 -13.77
CA PHE A 272 12.75 6.92 -13.10
C PHE A 272 12.41 5.44 -12.99
N LYS A 273 12.43 4.69 -14.10
CA LYS A 273 12.10 3.26 -14.08
C LYS A 273 13.07 2.43 -13.23
N THR A 274 14.36 2.77 -13.24
CA THR A 274 15.38 2.01 -12.50
C THR A 274 15.25 2.19 -10.98
N TYR A 275 14.85 3.37 -10.51
CA TYR A 275 14.93 3.72 -9.09
C TYR A 275 13.57 4.00 -8.42
N MET A 276 12.55 4.36 -9.20
CA MET A 276 11.23 4.73 -8.70
C MET A 276 10.20 3.62 -8.80
N ASP A 277 10.20 2.86 -9.90
CA ASP A 277 9.41 1.63 -9.98
C ASP A 277 10.10 0.61 -9.07
N GLY A 278 9.34 -0.01 -8.17
CA GLY A 278 9.84 -1.02 -7.23
C GLY A 278 10.83 -1.93 -7.93
N ALA A 279 12.08 -1.95 -7.47
CA ALA A 279 13.07 -2.87 -8.00
C ALA A 279 12.45 -4.26 -7.91
N LYS A 280 12.45 -5.01 -9.02
CA LYS A 280 11.98 -6.41 -9.13
C LYS A 280 12.73 -7.34 -8.18
N ARG A 281 12.56 -7.16 -6.88
CA ARG A 281 13.09 -7.99 -5.80
C ARG A 281 11.92 -8.71 -5.16
N VAL A 282 11.30 -9.56 -5.97
CA VAL A 282 10.73 -10.81 -5.44
C VAL A 282 11.17 -11.95 -6.35
N ALA A 283 12.48 -12.11 -6.49
CA ALA A 283 13.05 -13.43 -6.75
C ALA A 283 13.41 -13.99 -5.38
N GLY A 284 12.44 -14.59 -4.70
CA GLY A 284 12.73 -15.42 -3.54
C GLY A 284 13.60 -16.59 -4.00
N MET A 285 14.74 -16.82 -3.34
CA MET A 285 15.47 -18.07 -3.45
C MET A 285 14.51 -19.21 -3.11
N LYS A 286 14.17 -20.03 -4.10
CA LYS A 286 13.59 -21.35 -3.86
C LYS A 286 14.67 -22.22 -3.23
N GLU A 287 14.82 -22.16 -1.91
CA GLU A 287 15.29 -23.32 -1.18
C GLU A 287 14.13 -24.31 -1.10
N GLU A 288 14.42 -25.55 -1.47
CA GLU A 288 13.48 -26.64 -1.73
C GLU A 288 12.40 -26.81 -0.65
N ARG A 289 11.17 -26.38 -0.93
CA ARG A 289 9.97 -27.01 -0.35
C ARG A 289 9.68 -28.32 -1.11
N ILE A 290 10.60 -29.28 -1.00
CA ILE A 290 10.31 -30.71 -1.24
C ILE A 290 10.66 -31.42 0.07
N GLY A 291 9.69 -31.48 0.98
CA GLY A 291 9.88 -32.19 2.24
C GLY A 291 8.77 -31.92 3.24
N LYS A 292 7.85 -32.89 3.33
CA LYS A 292 6.73 -32.98 4.30
C LYS A 292 5.48 -32.16 4.00
N MET A 293 4.79 -32.52 2.92
CA MET A 293 3.32 -32.53 2.98
C MET A 293 2.90 -33.99 3.16
N ALA A 294 2.78 -34.40 4.42
CA ALA A 294 2.17 -35.67 4.77
C ALA A 294 0.71 -35.66 4.28
N SER A 295 0.30 -36.76 3.69
CA SER A 295 -1.07 -37.05 3.26
C SER A 295 -2.08 -36.68 4.35
N TYR A 296 -3.03 -35.81 4.04
CA TYR A 296 -4.28 -35.75 4.78
C TYR A 296 -5.40 -36.17 3.85
N HIS A 297 -5.96 -37.32 4.24
CA HIS A 297 -7.07 -38.01 3.64
C HIS A 297 -8.27 -37.08 3.39
N THR A 298 -8.90 -37.31 2.25
CA THR A 298 -10.31 -37.07 1.99
C THR A 298 -11.16 -37.66 3.12
N GLY A 299 -11.83 -36.80 3.88
CA GLY A 299 -12.90 -37.14 4.81
C GLY A 299 -14.06 -36.19 4.56
N GLU A 300 -15.22 -36.78 4.31
CA GLU A 300 -16.48 -36.17 3.91
C GLU A 300 -17.00 -35.13 4.92
N LEU A 301 -17.53 -34.01 4.40
CA LEU A 301 -18.86 -33.41 4.69
C LEU A 301 -18.99 -32.04 3.98
#